data_AF-A0A7X6U7S0-F1
#
_entry.id   AF-A0A7X6U7S0-F1
#
_cell.length_a   1.000
_cell.length_b   1.000
_cell.length_c   1.000
_cell.angle_alpha   90.00
_cell.angle_beta   90.00
_cell.angle_gamma   90.00
#
_symmetry.space_group_name_H-M   'P 1'
#
loop_
_entity.id
_entity.type
_entity.pdbx_description
1 polymer ?
#
loop_
_entity_poly.entity_id
_entity_poly.type
_entity_poly.pdbx_seq_one_letter_code
_entity_poly.pdbx_strand_id
1 'polypeptide(L)'
;MFDHYLFTQDKAFLKILYPLMRGAARFCQGLLIEIPGTGYLAPCPSTSPENRFVSPQDGRPAAVSAGSSIDVQIIRSLFRDCLKAQMALDCDAAFGNELLGLIDRLPPHQIDRNGQLQEWLTDFTECPDEVTHRHLSHLYALYPDDDLTCDSPP
;
A
#
# COMPACT_ATOMS: atom_id res chain seq x y z
N MET A 1 -14.51 0.17 -5.77
CA MET A 1 -15.13 -0.75 -6.77
C MET A 1 -15.32 -2.13 -6.18
N PHE A 2 -14.27 -2.73 -5.60
CA PHE A 2 -14.40 -4.03 -4.93
C PHE A 2 -15.37 -3.99 -3.74
N ASP A 3 -15.43 -2.89 -2.98
CA ASP A 3 -16.45 -2.70 -1.94
C ASP A 3 -17.88 -2.87 -2.46
N HIS A 4 -18.18 -2.41 -3.69
CA HIS A 4 -19.51 -2.61 -4.27
C HIS A 4 -19.84 -4.10 -4.37
N TYR A 5 -18.88 -4.93 -4.77
CA TYR A 5 -19.04 -6.39 -4.72
C TYR A 5 -19.16 -6.89 -3.27
N LEU A 6 -18.34 -6.40 -2.33
CA LEU A 6 -18.44 -6.82 -0.92
C LEU A 6 -19.82 -6.55 -0.31
N PHE A 7 -20.45 -5.42 -0.64
CA PHE A 7 -21.78 -5.06 -0.15
C PHE A 7 -22.93 -5.77 -0.88
N THR A 8 -22.79 -6.06 -2.18
CA THR A 8 -23.88 -6.63 -3.00
C THR A 8 -23.78 -8.13 -3.22
N GLN A 9 -22.57 -8.68 -3.09
CA GLN A 9 -22.20 -10.04 -3.47
C GLN A 9 -22.53 -10.41 -4.93
N ASP A 10 -22.66 -9.42 -5.82
CA ASP A 10 -22.96 -9.64 -7.24
C ASP A 10 -21.75 -10.23 -7.98
N LYS A 11 -21.78 -11.56 -8.17
CA LYS A 11 -20.74 -12.29 -8.91
C LYS A 11 -20.72 -11.96 -10.41
N ALA A 12 -21.82 -11.52 -11.02
CA ALA A 12 -21.83 -11.13 -12.42
C ALA A 12 -21.06 -9.80 -12.60
N PHE A 13 -21.28 -8.84 -11.69
CA PHE A 13 -20.47 -7.63 -11.61
C PHE A 13 -19.00 -7.95 -11.35
N LEU A 14 -18.71 -8.84 -10.39
CA LEU A 14 -17.33 -9.23 -10.07
C LEU A 14 -16.59 -9.84 -11.27
N LYS A 15 -17.26 -10.66 -12.10
CA LYS A 15 -16.67 -11.22 -13.33
C LYS A 15 -16.25 -10.15 -14.33
N ILE A 16 -16.96 -9.03 -14.39
CA ILE A 16 -16.63 -7.88 -15.25
C ILE A 16 -15.51 -7.05 -14.63
N LEU A 17 -15.52 -6.89 -13.30
CA LEU A 17 -14.54 -6.10 -12.55
C LEU A 17 -13.17 -6.79 -12.45
N TYR A 18 -13.13 -8.12 -12.29
CA TYR A 18 -11.90 -8.86 -12.00
C TYR A 18 -10.77 -8.63 -13.02
N PRO A 19 -11.00 -8.63 -14.35
CA PRO A 19 -9.95 -8.29 -15.32
C PRO A 19 -9.32 -6.91 -15.10
N LEU A 20 -10.10 -5.92 -14.66
CA LEU A 20 -9.60 -4.58 -14.36
C LEU A 20 -8.72 -4.59 -13.10
N MET A 21 -9.18 -5.25 -12.03
CA MET A 21 -8.40 -5.40 -10.80
C MET A 21 -7.08 -6.13 -11.07
N ARG A 22 -7.13 -7.24 -11.83
CA ARG A 22 -5.96 -8.00 -12.27
C ARG A 22 -4.98 -7.15 -13.07
N GLY A 23 -5.48 -6.31 -13.98
CA GLY A 23 -4.67 -5.37 -14.75
C GLY A 23 -3.98 -4.33 -13.86
N ALA A 24 -4.70 -3.75 -12.91
CA ALA A 24 -4.15 -2.82 -11.93
C ALA A 24 -3.08 -3.50 -11.06
N ALA A 25 -3.33 -4.72 -10.58
CA ALA A 25 -2.37 -5.47 -9.80
C ALA A 25 -1.09 -5.76 -10.60
N ARG A 26 -1.21 -6.18 -11.86
CA ARG A 26 -0.07 -6.38 -12.77
C ARG A 26 0.73 -5.10 -12.99
N PHE A 27 0.06 -3.96 -13.09
CA PHE A 27 0.74 -2.67 -13.18
C PHE A 27 1.53 -2.37 -11.89
N CYS A 28 0.91 -2.52 -10.72
CA CYS A 28 1.59 -2.34 -9.43
C CYS A 28 2.79 -3.28 -9.26
N GLN A 29 2.66 -4.56 -9.66
CA GLN A 29 3.78 -5.51 -9.68
C GLN A 29 4.98 -4.98 -10.47
N GLY A 30 4.74 -4.34 -11.62
CA GLY A 30 5.79 -3.76 -12.45
C GLY A 30 6.47 -2.53 -11.86
N LEU A 31 5.88 -1.90 -10.84
CA LEU A 31 6.47 -0.77 -10.12
C LEU A 31 7.35 -1.21 -8.94
N LEU A 32 7.18 -2.45 -8.47
CA LEU A 32 7.86 -2.96 -7.29
C LEU A 32 9.34 -3.25 -7.60
N ILE A 33 10.23 -2.61 -6.85
CA ILE A 33 11.67 -2.89 -6.89
C ILE A 33 12.16 -3.31 -5.51
N GLU A 34 13.26 -4.07 -5.48
CA GLU A 34 13.89 -4.47 -4.23
C GLU A 34 14.53 -3.26 -3.54
N ILE A 35 14.18 -3.09 -2.26
CA ILE A 35 14.74 -2.04 -1.42
C ILE A 35 16.10 -2.54 -0.89
N PRO A 36 17.21 -1.83 -1.19
CA PRO A 36 18.54 -2.30 -0.83
C PRO A 36 18.68 -2.59 0.66
N GLY A 37 19.15 -3.79 1.00
CA GLY A 37 19.45 -4.20 2.37
C GLY A 37 18.26 -4.63 3.22
N THR A 38 17.03 -4.63 2.68
CA THR A 38 15.82 -5.02 3.45
C THR A 38 15.18 -6.33 2.98
N GLY A 39 15.37 -6.71 1.71
CA GLY A 39 14.70 -7.86 1.09
C GLY A 39 13.23 -7.62 0.71
N TYR A 40 12.69 -6.45 1.06
CA TYR A 40 11.33 -6.03 0.70
C TYR A 40 11.26 -5.39 -0.69
N LEU A 41 10.05 -5.37 -1.23
CA LEU A 41 9.68 -4.76 -2.50
C LEU A 41 8.80 -3.53 -2.26
N ALA A 42 9.17 -2.39 -2.83
CA ALA A 42 8.32 -1.19 -2.77
C ALA A 42 8.35 -0.41 -4.09
N PRO A 43 7.33 0.44 -4.36
CA PRO A 43 7.34 1.29 -5.54
C PRO A 43 8.40 2.39 -5.41
N CYS A 44 9.07 2.70 -6.51
CA CYS A 44 10.04 3.79 -6.60
C CYS A 44 10.08 4.37 -8.02
N PRO A 45 9.86 5.69 -8.20
CA PRO A 45 9.63 6.70 -7.17
C PRO A 45 8.23 6.59 -6.54
N SER A 46 8.09 7.10 -5.32
CA SER A 46 6.85 7.12 -4.54
C SER A 46 6.76 8.43 -3.74
N THR A 47 5.53 8.89 -3.50
CA THR A 47 5.23 10.09 -2.69
C THR A 47 4.14 9.76 -1.68
N SER A 48 4.11 10.50 -0.57
CA SER A 48 2.87 10.61 0.21
C SER A 48 2.15 11.86 -0.28
N PRO A 49 0.86 11.79 -0.69
CA PRO A 49 0.15 12.89 -1.32
C PRO A 49 0.37 14.24 -0.62
N GLU A 50 1.08 15.12 -1.31
CA GLU A 50 1.36 16.51 -0.92
C GLU A 50 2.20 16.72 0.35
N ASN A 51 2.63 15.66 1.04
CA ASN A 51 3.48 15.75 2.22
C ASN A 51 4.98 15.75 1.84
N ARG A 52 5.81 16.38 2.67
CA ARG A 52 7.26 16.49 2.51
C ARG A 52 7.98 16.12 3.79
N PHE A 53 9.16 15.54 3.64
CA PHE A 53 10.09 15.26 4.71
C PHE A 53 11.39 16.05 4.53
N VAL A 54 12.19 16.16 5.59
CA VAL A 54 13.52 16.77 5.52
C VAL A 54 14.50 15.74 4.96
N SER A 55 15.08 16.04 3.80
CA SER A 55 16.10 15.22 3.16
C SER A 55 17.33 15.07 4.08
N PRO A 56 17.78 13.83 4.37
CA PRO A 56 18.97 13.62 5.18
C PRO A 56 20.28 13.99 4.45
N GLN A 57 20.24 14.21 3.13
CA GLN A 57 21.42 14.52 2.33
C GLN A 57 21.83 15.99 2.42
N ASP A 58 20.85 16.90 2.43
CA ASP A 58 21.06 18.34 2.30
C ASP A 58 20.17 19.18 3.24
N GLY A 59 19.32 18.55 4.06
CA GLY A 59 18.45 19.22 5.01
C GLY A 59 17.28 19.99 4.38
N ARG A 60 17.02 19.81 3.08
CA ARG A 60 15.94 20.51 2.36
C ARG A 60 14.66 19.67 2.31
N PRO A 61 13.48 20.31 2.18
CA PRO A 61 12.25 19.57 1.95
C PRO A 61 12.30 18.74 0.66
N ALA A 62 11.91 17.47 0.77
CA ALA A 62 11.78 16.53 -0.34
C ALA A 62 10.42 15.80 -0.24
N ALA A 63 9.89 15.38 -1.39
CA ALA A 63 8.59 14.69 -1.47
C ALA A 63 8.69 13.26 -2.00
N VAL A 64 9.79 12.92 -2.67
CA VAL A 64 9.96 11.65 -3.39
C VAL A 64 10.91 10.75 -2.62
N SER A 65 10.48 9.53 -2.37
CA SER A 65 11.28 8.46 -1.76
C SER A 65 10.91 7.10 -2.39
N ALA A 66 11.45 6.01 -1.87
CA ALA A 66 10.97 4.67 -2.18
C ALA A 66 9.90 4.27 -1.15
N GLY A 67 8.76 3.77 -1.63
CA GLY A 67 7.64 3.28 -0.83
C GLY A 67 7.16 4.25 0.25
N SER A 68 6.29 5.20 -0.08
CA SER A 68 5.45 5.80 0.95
C SER A 68 4.52 4.72 1.53
N SER A 69 4.13 4.88 2.80
CA SER A 69 3.26 3.90 3.45
C SER A 69 1.93 3.77 2.71
N ILE A 70 1.35 4.87 2.23
CA ILE A 70 0.10 4.83 1.46
C ILE A 70 0.21 3.98 0.19
N ASP A 71 1.30 4.09 -0.57
CA ASP A 71 1.45 3.32 -1.81
C ASP A 71 1.57 1.82 -1.50
N VAL A 72 2.36 1.47 -0.49
CA VAL A 72 2.51 0.07 -0.06
C VAL A 72 1.17 -0.49 0.44
N GLN A 73 0.41 0.31 1.19
CA GLN A 73 -0.90 -0.06 1.72
C GLN A 73 -1.93 -0.29 0.61
N ILE A 74 -2.05 0.64 -0.35
CA ILE A 74 -2.97 0.50 -1.49
C ILE A 74 -2.61 -0.71 -2.34
N ILE A 75 -1.32 -0.94 -2.61
CA ILE A 75 -0.85 -2.11 -3.37
C ILE A 75 -1.21 -3.40 -2.62
N ARG A 76 -0.97 -3.46 -1.30
CA ARG A 76 -1.32 -4.61 -0.47
C ARG A 76 -2.83 -4.88 -0.50
N SER A 77 -3.64 -3.84 -0.31
CA SER A 77 -5.11 -3.93 -0.33
C SER A 77 -5.60 -4.45 -1.69
N LEU A 78 -5.10 -3.87 -2.80
CA LEU A 78 -5.41 -4.33 -4.16
C LEU A 78 -5.05 -5.80 -4.39
N PHE A 79 -3.88 -6.24 -3.92
CA PHE A 79 -3.47 -7.64 -4.07
C PHE A 79 -4.38 -8.58 -3.28
N ARG A 80 -4.73 -8.22 -2.03
CA ARG A 80 -5.68 -8.99 -1.21
C ARG A 80 -7.06 -9.04 -1.82
N ASP A 81 -7.53 -7.94 -2.39
CA ASP A 81 -8.83 -7.88 -3.06
C ASP A 81 -8.85 -8.74 -4.33
N CYS A 82 -7.75 -8.78 -5.09
CA CYS A 82 -7.60 -9.73 -6.19
C CYS A 82 -7.67 -11.18 -5.71
N LEU A 83 -7.06 -11.50 -4.56
CA LEU A 83 -7.12 -12.84 -3.95
C LEU A 83 -8.56 -13.20 -3.54
N LYS A 84 -9.26 -12.30 -2.85
CA LYS A 84 -10.67 -12.48 -2.48
C LYS A 84 -11.55 -12.67 -3.73
N ALA A 85 -11.33 -11.85 -4.77
CA ALA A 85 -12.07 -11.91 -6.03
C ALA A 85 -11.86 -13.25 -6.76
N GLN A 86 -10.61 -13.70 -6.89
CA GLN A 86 -10.31 -14.97 -7.58
C GLN A 86 -10.96 -16.16 -6.85
N MET A 87 -10.98 -16.15 -5.51
CA MET A 87 -11.55 -17.22 -4.71
C MET A 87 -13.07 -17.25 -4.85
N ALA A 88 -13.71 -16.07 -4.87
CA ALA A 88 -15.16 -15.96 -5.06
C ALA A 88 -15.62 -16.43 -6.46
N LEU A 89 -14.76 -16.26 -7.47
CA LEU A 89 -15.00 -16.66 -8.87
C LEU A 89 -14.46 -18.05 -9.23
N ASP A 90 -13.67 -18.67 -8.36
CA ASP A 90 -12.93 -19.92 -8.60
C ASP A 90 -12.09 -19.86 -9.90
N CYS A 91 -11.23 -18.85 -10.00
CA CYS A 91 -10.41 -18.60 -11.19
C CYS A 91 -8.95 -18.24 -10.87
N ASP A 92 -8.08 -18.25 -11.89
CA ASP A 92 -6.74 -17.65 -11.92
C ASP A 92 -5.78 -17.97 -10.75
N ALA A 93 -5.92 -19.16 -10.15
CA ALA A 93 -5.17 -19.57 -8.95
C ALA A 93 -3.65 -19.36 -9.03
N ALA A 94 -3.05 -19.49 -10.22
CA ALA A 94 -1.62 -19.23 -10.43
C ALA A 94 -1.25 -17.77 -10.17
N PHE A 95 -2.06 -16.82 -10.63
CA PHE A 95 -1.85 -15.40 -10.37
C PHE A 95 -2.07 -15.07 -8.90
N GLY A 96 -3.06 -15.68 -8.24
CA GLY A 96 -3.23 -15.51 -6.81
C GLY A 96 -2.02 -15.98 -6.00
N ASN A 97 -1.46 -17.15 -6.31
CA ASN A 97 -0.24 -17.62 -5.62
C ASN A 97 0.95 -16.65 -5.82
N GLU A 98 1.05 -16.03 -6.99
CA GLU A 98 2.04 -14.98 -7.26
C GLU A 98 1.79 -13.74 -6.38
N LEU A 99 0.54 -13.27 -6.29
CA LEU A 99 0.18 -12.13 -5.44
C LEU A 99 0.43 -12.39 -3.96
N LEU A 100 0.15 -13.60 -3.48
CA LEU A 100 0.41 -13.99 -2.09
C LEU A 100 1.91 -13.85 -1.75
N GLY A 101 2.79 -14.40 -2.60
CA GLY A 101 4.23 -14.28 -2.40
C GLY A 101 4.76 -12.84 -2.51
N LEU A 102 4.06 -11.97 -3.23
CA LEU A 102 4.41 -10.54 -3.28
C LEU A 102 3.95 -9.78 -2.04
N ILE A 103 2.75 -10.08 -1.51
CA ILE A 103 2.24 -9.47 -0.26
C ILE A 103 3.25 -9.68 0.87
N ASP A 104 3.79 -10.90 1.00
CA ASP A 104 4.79 -11.24 2.03
C ASP A 104 6.12 -10.48 1.87
N ARG A 105 6.37 -9.93 0.66
CA ARG A 105 7.55 -9.13 0.36
C ARG A 105 7.28 -7.63 0.40
N LEU A 106 6.04 -7.19 0.61
CA LEU A 106 5.77 -5.77 0.85
C LEU A 106 6.20 -5.40 2.28
N PRO A 107 6.83 -4.23 2.48
CA PRO A 107 7.27 -3.81 3.81
C PRO A 107 6.12 -3.76 4.80
N PRO A 108 6.28 -4.25 6.04
CA PRO A 108 5.25 -4.14 7.06
C PRO A 108 5.01 -2.68 7.47
N HIS A 109 3.94 -2.45 8.21
CA HIS A 109 3.75 -1.19 8.94
C HIS A 109 4.87 -1.02 9.95
N GLN A 110 5.33 0.22 10.16
CA GLN A 110 6.46 0.51 11.04
C GLN A 110 6.11 1.66 11.98
N ILE A 111 6.62 1.57 13.22
CA ILE A 111 6.55 2.65 14.19
C ILE A 111 7.87 3.43 14.18
N ASP A 112 7.77 4.75 14.16
CA ASP A 112 8.91 5.67 14.14
C ASP A 112 9.53 5.83 15.54
N ARG A 113 10.60 6.64 15.64
CA ARG A 113 11.26 6.91 16.92
C ARG A 113 10.39 7.68 17.93
N ASN A 114 9.30 8.30 17.50
CA ASN A 114 8.38 9.10 18.31
C ASN A 114 7.13 8.30 18.72
N GLY A 115 6.99 7.04 18.29
CA GLY A 115 5.82 6.21 18.57
C GLY A 115 4.65 6.40 17.60
N GLN A 116 4.90 6.99 16.44
CA GLN A 116 3.90 7.23 15.37
C GLN A 116 4.02 6.17 14.28
N LEU A 117 2.91 5.93 13.56
CA LEU A 117 2.96 5.11 12.34
C LEU A 117 3.74 5.87 11.27
N GLN A 118 4.79 5.25 10.71
CA GLN A 118 5.64 5.91 9.72
C GLN A 118 4.88 6.21 8.42
N GLU A 119 5.08 7.42 7.89
CA GLU A 119 4.52 7.83 6.58
C GLU A 119 5.37 7.44 5.38
N TRP A 120 6.66 7.22 5.62
CA TRP A 120 7.64 6.75 4.63
C TRP A 120 8.36 5.52 5.17
N LEU A 121 8.89 4.65 4.30
CA LEU A 121 9.67 3.48 4.74
C LEU A 121 10.90 3.81 5.59
N THR A 122 11.46 5.00 5.39
CA THR A 122 12.54 5.52 6.20
C THR A 122 11.97 6.46 7.23
N ASP A 123 12.45 6.35 8.46
CA ASP A 123 12.18 7.25 9.58
C ASP A 123 12.85 8.62 9.35
N PHE A 124 12.28 9.38 8.40
CA PHE A 124 12.69 10.73 8.05
C PHE A 124 12.21 11.73 9.10
N THR A 125 12.97 12.81 9.26
CA THR A 125 12.51 13.96 10.04
C THR A 125 11.38 14.67 9.28
N GLU A 126 10.26 14.92 9.96
CA GLU A 126 9.15 15.71 9.40
C GLU A 126 9.57 17.16 9.12
N CYS A 127 9.01 17.73 8.04
CA CYS A 127 9.11 19.16 7.81
C CYS A 127 8.29 19.92 8.87
N PRO A 128 8.82 20.97 9.51
CA PRO A 128 8.10 21.71 10.57
C PRO A 128 6.74 22.27 10.14
N ASP A 129 6.59 22.62 8.86
CA ASP A 129 5.34 23.11 8.27
C ASP A 129 4.34 22.00 7.89
N GLU A 130 4.74 20.73 7.99
CA GLU A 130 3.93 19.57 7.61
C GLU A 130 3.43 18.75 8.82
N VAL A 131 3.82 19.09 10.06
CA VAL A 131 3.41 18.36 11.28
C VAL A 131 1.87 18.32 11.45
N THR A 132 1.18 19.36 10.97
CA THR A 132 -0.29 19.43 10.94
C THR A 132 -0.83 19.36 9.51
N HIS A 133 -0.16 18.61 8.64
CA HIS A 133 -0.58 18.44 7.26
C HIS A 133 -2.00 17.88 7.19
N ARG A 134 -2.78 18.36 6.22
CA ARG A 134 -4.22 18.04 6.15
C ARG A 134 -4.51 16.60 5.71
N HIS A 135 -3.58 15.98 4.99
CA HIS A 135 -3.68 14.59 4.56
C HIS A 135 -3.03 13.69 5.61
N LEU A 136 -3.70 12.58 5.92
CA LEU A 136 -3.20 11.51 6.79
C LEU A 136 -3.05 10.24 5.96
N SER A 137 -2.35 10.37 4.83
CA SER A 137 -2.27 9.35 3.78
C SER A 137 -1.80 7.99 4.30
N HIS A 138 -0.85 7.97 5.22
CA HIS A 138 -0.30 6.76 5.83
C HIS A 138 -1.28 6.02 6.76
N LEU A 139 -2.45 6.61 7.04
CA LEU A 139 -3.55 5.97 7.78
C LEU A 139 -4.59 5.31 6.86
N TYR A 140 -4.32 5.20 5.55
CA TYR A 140 -5.22 4.51 4.61
C TYR A 140 -5.56 3.08 5.08
N ALA A 141 -4.56 2.36 5.60
CA ALA A 141 -4.70 1.02 6.18
C ALA A 141 -5.68 0.93 7.38
N LEU A 142 -5.90 2.05 8.09
CA LEU A 142 -6.88 2.15 9.18
C LEU A 142 -8.27 2.49 8.64
N TYR A 143 -8.33 3.40 7.66
CA TYR A 143 -9.55 3.72 6.93
C TYR A 143 -9.21 4.40 5.60
N PRO A 144 -9.83 4.00 4.47
CA PRO A 144 -10.97 3.08 4.34
C PRO A 144 -10.63 1.59 4.29
N ASP A 145 -9.36 1.20 4.31
CA ASP A 145 -8.96 -0.20 4.30
C ASP A 145 -9.17 -0.88 5.68
N ASP A 146 -8.93 -2.18 5.77
CA ASP A 146 -9.09 -2.98 6.99
C ASP A 146 -7.80 -3.71 7.44
N ASP A 147 -6.64 -3.27 6.96
CA ASP A 147 -5.33 -3.87 7.29
C ASP A 147 -4.87 -3.54 8.73
N LEU A 148 -5.26 -2.37 9.26
CA LEU A 148 -5.02 -1.98 10.65
C LEU A 148 -6.33 -1.85 11.41
N THR A 149 -6.52 -2.69 12.41
CA THR A 149 -7.71 -2.69 13.27
C THR A 149 -7.31 -2.79 14.74
N CYS A 150 -8.28 -2.66 15.66
CA CYS A 150 -8.00 -2.87 17.08
C CYS A 150 -7.48 -4.28 17.40
N ASP A 151 -7.85 -5.27 16.58
CA ASP A 151 -7.44 -6.66 16.72
C ASP A 151 -6.21 -7.01 15.86
N SER A 152 -5.72 -6.07 15.06
CA SER A 152 -4.55 -6.21 14.19
C SER A 152 -3.75 -4.90 14.19
N PRO A 153 -3.04 -4.61 15.30
CA PRO A 153 -2.15 -3.45 15.38
C PRO A 153 -0.92 -3.62 14.47
N PRO A 154 -0.21 -2.51 14.16
CA PRO A 154 0.98 -2.53 13.31
C PRO A 154 2.15 -3.36 13.88
#